data_AF-A0A8T6TUS9-F1
#
_entry.id   AF-A0A8T6TUS9-F1
#
_cell.length_a   1.000
_cell.length_b   1.000
_cell.length_c   1.000
_cell.angle_alpha   90.00
_cell.angle_beta   90.00
_cell.angle_gamma   90.00
#
_symmetry.space_group_name_H-M   'P 1'
#
loop_
_entity.id
_entity.type
_entity.pdbx_description
1 polymer ?
#
loop_
_entity_poly.entity_id
_entity_poly.type
_entity_poly.pdbx_seq_one_letter_code
_entity_poly.pdbx_strand_id
1 'polypeptide(L)'
;IGAKIHVVESHSRLLPKLTDPSSSEMLHLRLVHMGISIHHDCETKEIVGDGKAREVVMEDGRRLPCDAVIVATGMHANRTLPEALGLEMERGV
;
A
#
# COMPACT_ATOMS: atom_id res chain seq x y z
N ILE A 1 14.26 -20.29 -0.56
CA ILE A 1 13.03 -19.95 0.20
C ILE A 1 12.70 -18.51 -0.16
N GLY A 2 11.58 -18.26 -0.81
CA GLY A 2 11.16 -16.91 -1.23
C GLY A 2 9.64 -16.80 -1.10
N ALA A 3 9.16 -15.65 -0.67
CA ALA A 3 7.72 -15.38 -0.60
C ALA A 3 7.21 -14.96 -1.98
N LYS A 4 5.98 -15.35 -2.34
CA LYS A 4 5.27 -14.77 -3.47
C LYS A 4 4.76 -13.40 -3.05
N ILE A 5 5.16 -12.35 -3.76
CA ILE A 5 4.86 -10.96 -3.38
C ILE A 5 3.86 -10.36 -4.36
N HIS A 6 2.81 -9.77 -3.80
CA HIS A 6 1.85 -8.92 -4.49
C HIS A 6 1.93 -7.51 -3.91
N VAL A 7 1.99 -6.50 -4.78
CA VAL A 7 1.89 -5.08 -4.42
C VAL A 7 0.58 -4.56 -4.99
N VAL A 8 -0.24 -3.94 -4.14
CA VAL A 8 -1.47 -3.24 -4.54
C VAL A 8 -1.19 -1.75 -4.45
N GLU A 9 -1.28 -1.06 -5.57
CA GLU A 9 -1.06 0.37 -5.72
C GLU A 9 -2.34 1.02 -6.26
N SER A 10 -2.83 2.04 -5.56
CA SER A 10 -4.06 2.74 -5.92
C SER A 10 -3.87 3.71 -7.09
N HIS A 11 -2.63 4.09 -7.39
CA HIS A 11 -2.29 4.94 -8.52
C HIS A 11 -1.91 4.12 -9.75
N SER A 12 -1.82 4.79 -10.89
CA SER A 12 -1.41 4.19 -12.17
C SER A 12 0.09 3.89 -12.26
N ARG A 13 0.88 4.30 -11.27
CA ARG A 13 2.34 4.12 -11.24
C ARG A 13 2.86 4.10 -9.81
N LEU A 14 4.05 3.50 -9.63
CA LEU A 14 4.72 3.43 -8.33
C LEU A 14 5.29 4.78 -7.90
N LEU A 15 5.27 5.01 -6.58
CA LEU A 15 5.91 6.16 -5.93
C LEU A 15 5.60 7.51 -6.60
N PRO A 16 4.33 7.83 -6.92
CA PRO A 16 3.99 8.98 -7.76
C PRO A 16 4.37 10.33 -7.16
N LYS A 17 4.55 10.39 -5.83
CA LYS A 17 4.98 11.59 -5.11
C LYS A 17 6.51 11.73 -4.99
N LEU A 18 7.27 10.71 -5.36
CA LEU A 18 8.73 10.66 -5.17
C LEU A 18 9.51 10.55 -6.47
N THR A 19 8.91 10.00 -7.52
CA THR A 19 9.58 9.76 -8.81
C THR A 19 8.80 10.39 -9.96
N ASP A 20 9.49 10.66 -11.05
CA ASP A 20 8.87 10.95 -12.35
C ASP A 20 8.39 9.64 -13.03
N PRO A 21 7.58 9.73 -14.12
CA PRO A 21 7.06 8.55 -14.81
C PRO A 21 8.13 7.58 -15.32
N SER A 22 9.25 8.06 -15.86
CA SER A 22 10.30 7.20 -16.43
C SER A 22 11.01 6.41 -15.33
N SER A 23 11.36 7.08 -14.24
CA SER A 23 11.97 6.42 -13.07
C SER A 23 11.02 5.41 -12.41
N SER A 24 9.72 5.71 -12.37
CA SER A 24 8.70 4.78 -11.89
C SER A 24 8.59 3.52 -12.76
N GLU A 25 8.65 3.67 -14.08
CA GLU A 25 8.60 2.54 -15.01
C GLU A 25 9.84 1.64 -14.85
N MET A 26 11.03 2.24 -14.73
CA MET A 26 12.27 1.50 -14.47
C MET A 26 12.17 0.67 -13.18
N LEU A 27 11.64 1.25 -12.10
CA LEU A 27 11.41 0.54 -10.84
C LEU A 27 10.41 -0.61 -11.01
N HIS A 28 9.29 -0.35 -11.70
CA HIS A 28 8.28 -1.38 -11.97
C HIS A 28 8.90 -2.59 -12.69
N LEU A 29 9.63 -2.35 -13.78
CA LEU A 29 10.29 -3.41 -14.55
C LEU A 29 11.27 -4.20 -13.68
N ARG A 30 12.04 -3.52 -12.82
CA ARG A 30 12.98 -4.18 -11.92
C ARG A 30 12.27 -5.08 -10.91
N LEU A 31 11.17 -4.64 -10.31
CA LEU A 31 10.40 -5.43 -9.35
C LEU A 31 9.72 -6.62 -10.01
N VAL A 32 9.14 -6.44 -11.21
CA VAL A 32 8.56 -7.54 -11.99
C VAL A 32 9.63 -8.57 -12.37
N HIS A 33 10.83 -8.13 -12.76
CA HIS A 33 11.95 -9.02 -13.04
C HIS A 33 12.40 -9.83 -11.80
N MET A 34 12.17 -9.30 -10.60
CA MET A 34 12.39 -10.02 -9.34
C MET A 34 11.24 -10.98 -8.96
N GLY A 35 10.21 -11.10 -9.80
CA GLY A 35 9.06 -11.98 -9.58
C GLY A 35 7.93 -11.36 -8.76
N ILE A 36 7.94 -10.04 -8.55
CA ILE A 36 6.89 -9.32 -7.81
C ILE A 36 5.74 -8.98 -8.75
N SER A 37 4.53 -9.33 -8.35
CA SER A 37 3.31 -8.97 -9.08
C SER A 37 2.79 -7.62 -8.58
N ILE A 38 2.68 -6.64 -9.46
CA ILE A 38 2.17 -5.29 -9.12
C ILE A 38 0.80 -5.10 -9.74
N HIS A 39 -0.16 -4.65 -8.95
CA HIS A 39 -1.52 -4.32 -9.37
C HIS A 39 -1.73 -2.81 -9.21
N HIS A 40 -1.76 -2.07 -10.32
CA HIS A 40 -2.00 -0.63 -10.36
C HIS A 40 -3.48 -0.30 -10.48
N ASP A 41 -3.85 0.95 -10.16
CA ASP A 41 -5.22 1.44 -10.22
C ASP A 41 -6.18 0.58 -9.39
N CYS A 42 -5.70 0.17 -8.22
CA CYS A 42 -6.32 -0.85 -7.39
C CYS A 42 -6.37 -0.45 -5.91
N GLU A 43 -7.54 -0.55 -5.31
CA GLU A 43 -7.71 -0.32 -3.89
C GLU A 43 -8.08 -1.61 -3.15
N THR A 44 -7.56 -1.73 -1.93
CA THR A 44 -7.90 -2.83 -1.03
C THR A 44 -9.20 -2.50 -0.32
N LYS A 45 -10.18 -3.39 -0.43
CA LYS A 45 -11.49 -3.28 0.21
C LYS A 45 -11.47 -3.85 1.63
N GLU A 46 -10.98 -5.08 1.77
CA GLU A 46 -10.92 -5.76 3.06
C GLU A 46 -9.81 -6.82 3.11
N ILE A 47 -9.34 -7.10 4.32
CA ILE A 47 -8.44 -8.22 4.61
C ILE A 47 -9.29 -9.29 5.31
N VAL A 48 -9.45 -10.44 4.66
CA VAL A 48 -10.27 -11.53 5.20
C VAL A 48 -9.38 -12.51 5.94
N GLY A 49 -9.79 -12.87 7.16
CA GLY A 49 -9.07 -13.78 8.02
C GLY A 49 -9.81 -14.05 9.34
N ASP A 50 -9.39 -15.10 10.02
CA ASP A 50 -9.87 -15.44 11.37
C ASP A 50 -8.64 -15.60 12.27
N GLY A 51 -8.28 -14.53 12.97
CA GLY A 51 -7.02 -14.40 13.72
C GLY A 51 -5.74 -14.35 12.89
N LYS A 52 -5.79 -14.75 11.61
CA LYS A 52 -4.70 -14.69 10.62
C LYS A 52 -5.25 -14.36 9.24
N ALA A 53 -4.54 -13.51 8.48
CA ALA A 53 -4.88 -13.19 7.10
C ALA A 53 -4.93 -14.45 6.22
N ARG A 54 -5.92 -14.51 5.34
CA ARG A 54 -6.09 -15.57 4.32
C ARG A 54 -6.18 -15.01 2.91
N GLU A 55 -6.75 -13.82 2.76
CA GLU A 55 -6.82 -13.13 1.48
C GLU A 55 -7.01 -11.62 1.65
N VAL A 56 -6.72 -10.90 0.57
CA VAL A 56 -7.10 -9.49 0.37
C VAL A 56 -8.16 -9.42 -0.72
N VAL A 57 -9.27 -8.74 -0.46
CA VAL A 57 -10.30 -8.42 -1.45
C VAL A 57 -10.08 -7.00 -1.94
N MET A 58 -10.14 -6.81 -3.25
CA MET A 58 -9.98 -5.53 -3.92
C MET A 58 -11.35 -4.93 -4.23
N GLU A 59 -11.43 -3.61 -4.41
CA GLU A 59 -12.71 -2.93 -4.70
C GLU A 59 -13.36 -3.41 -6.02
N ASP A 60 -12.56 -3.85 -6.98
CA ASP A 60 -13.04 -4.41 -8.25
C ASP A 60 -13.48 -5.89 -8.17
N GLY A 61 -13.46 -6.48 -6.96
CA GLY A 61 -13.87 -7.85 -6.70
C GLY A 61 -12.79 -8.91 -6.88
N ARG A 62 -11.57 -8.54 -7.32
CA ARG A 62 -10.43 -9.48 -7.31
C ARG A 62 -10.08 -9.91 -5.89
N ARG A 63 -9.60 -11.15 -5.76
CA ARG A 63 -9.22 -11.77 -4.48
C ARG A 63 -7.79 -12.29 -4.57
N LEU A 64 -6.95 -11.90 -3.62
CA LEU A 64 -5.53 -12.26 -3.55
C LEU A 64 -5.26 -13.12 -2.30
N PRO A 65 -5.16 -14.45 -2.44
CA PRO A 65 -4.78 -15.32 -1.33
C PRO A 65 -3.39 -14.95 -0.79
N CYS A 66 -3.30 -14.76 0.53
CA CYS A 66 -2.03 -14.43 1.19
C CYS A 66 -2.06 -14.82 2.67
N ASP A 67 -0.88 -15.13 3.22
CA ASP A 67 -0.69 -15.49 4.62
C ASP A 67 -0.31 -14.30 5.51
N ALA A 68 0.12 -13.20 4.90
CA ALA A 68 0.60 -12.00 5.56
C ALA A 68 0.28 -10.76 4.72
N VAL A 69 -0.01 -9.65 5.39
CA VAL A 69 -0.30 -8.35 4.77
C VAL A 69 0.57 -7.29 5.42
N ILE A 70 1.21 -6.47 4.60
CA ILE A 70 1.98 -5.30 5.04
C ILE A 70 1.23 -4.06 4.55
N VAL A 71 0.82 -3.19 5.48
CA VAL A 71 0.15 -1.94 5.16
C VAL A 71 1.20 -0.83 5.10
N ALA A 72 1.49 -0.36 3.88
CA ALA A 72 2.47 0.69 3.61
C ALA A 72 1.83 1.88 2.87
N THR A 73 0.65 2.31 3.31
CA THR A 73 -0.20 3.32 2.64
C THR A 73 0.09 4.76 3.04
N GLY A 74 1.12 4.99 3.85
CA GLY A 74 1.55 6.32 4.29
C GLY A 74 1.70 6.42 5.80
N MET A 75 1.86 7.64 6.28
CA MET A 75 1.99 7.98 7.69
C MET A 75 1.30 9.30 7.99
N HIS A 76 0.78 9.43 9.20
CA HIS A 76 0.15 10.64 9.70
C HIS A 76 0.79 11.04 11.03
N ALA A 77 0.88 12.34 11.30
CA ALA A 77 1.37 12.85 12.58
C ALA A 77 0.45 12.39 13.73
N ASN A 78 1.00 12.13 14.90
CA ASN A 78 0.21 11.83 16.09
C ASN A 78 -0.41 13.13 16.63
N ARG A 79 -1.73 13.24 16.48
CA ARG A 79 -2.50 14.44 16.81
C ARG A 79 -3.18 14.40 18.19
N THR A 80 -3.12 13.28 18.91
CA THR A 80 -3.88 13.07 20.15
C THR A 80 -3.55 14.09 21.23
N LEU A 81 -2.26 14.37 21.47
CA LEU A 81 -1.85 15.30 22.53
C LEU A 81 -2.11 16.77 22.15
N PRO A 82 -1.71 17.27 20.97
CA PRO A 82 -1.96 18.67 20.62
C PRO A 82 -3.45 19.02 20.49
N GLU A 83 -4.29 18.10 20.01
CA GLU A 83 -5.76 18.29 20.00
C GLU A 83 -6.32 18.42 21.41
N ALA A 84 -5.85 17.60 22.35
CA ALA A 84 -6.24 17.70 23.76
C ALA A 84 -5.80 19.04 24.41
N LEU A 85 -4.80 19.70 23.85
CA LEU A 85 -4.30 21.01 24.30
C LEU A 85 -4.92 22.20 23.53
N GLY A 86 -5.82 21.94 22.57
CA GLY A 86 -6.46 22.99 21.78
C GLY A 86 -5.52 23.70 20.79
N LEU A 87 -4.43 23.05 20.40
CA LEU A 87 -3.49 23.61 19.42
C LEU A 87 -4.02 23.44 18.00
N GLU A 88 -3.99 24.52 17.21
CA GLU A 88 -4.23 24.41 15.77
C GLU A 88 -3.12 23.60 15.11
N MET A 89 -3.52 22.64 14.26
CA MET A 89 -2.62 21.76 13.53
C MET A 89 -3.05 21.64 12.07
N GLU A 90 -2.13 21.97 11.16
CA GLU A 90 -2.30 21.66 9.74
C GLU A 90 -1.89 20.21 9.45
N ARG A 91 -0.68 19.97 8.93
CA ARG A 91 -0.14 18.63 8.62
C ARG A 91 0.67 18.00 9.76
N GLY A 92 0.77 18.69 10.89
CA GLY A 92 1.52 18.30 12.09
C GLY A 92 1.63 19.48 13.06
N VAL A 93 2.36 19.28 14.15
CA VAL A 93 2.93 20.35 14.99
C VAL A 93 4.35 20.63 14.51
#